data_AF-A0A023G3T3-F1
#
_entry.id   AF-A0A023G3T3-F1
#
_cell.length_a   1.000
_cell.length_b   1.000
_cell.length_c   1.000
_cell.angle_alpha   90.00
_cell.angle_beta   90.00
_cell.angle_gamma   90.00
#
_symmetry.space_group_name_H-M   'P 1'
#
loop_
_entity.id
_entity.type
_entity.pdbx_description
1 polymer ?
#
loop_
_entity_poly.entity_id
_entity_poly.type
_entity_poly.pdbx_seq_one_letter_code
_entity_poly.pdbx_strand_id
1 'polypeptide(L)'
;MLIAVPKLDPMTVYFLLCFSALTSPLGACKACCGSCTKPSCLNRPGGGPSERYFPHKDGKQCTAYRPSSGICKGKFYATKTECQSCCKSYLS
;
A
#
# COMPACT_ATOMS: atom_id res chain seq x y z
N MET A 1 41.74 1.83 -32.63
CA MET A 1 40.35 2.35 -32.69
C MET A 1 40.10 3.13 -31.40
N LEU A 2 40.08 4.45 -31.46
CA LEU A 2 39.67 5.30 -30.34
C LEU A 2 38.15 5.50 -30.45
N ILE A 3 37.40 4.96 -29.49
CA ILE A 3 35.95 5.16 -29.43
C ILE A 3 35.72 6.52 -28.76
N ALA A 4 35.19 7.48 -29.52
CA ALA A 4 34.75 8.76 -28.98
C ALA A 4 33.54 8.51 -28.06
N VAL A 5 33.71 8.79 -26.76
CA VAL A 5 32.60 8.80 -25.80
C VAL A 5 31.92 10.16 -25.91
N PRO A 6 30.65 10.24 -26.34
CA PRO A 6 29.95 11.51 -26.38
C PRO A 6 29.81 12.06 -24.95
N LYS A 7 30.24 13.31 -24.78
CA LYS A 7 30.14 14.05 -23.52
C LYS A 7 28.66 14.41 -23.31
N LEU A 8 27.92 13.56 -22.60
CA LEU A 8 26.51 13.81 -22.29
C LEU A 8 26.40 15.01 -21.32
N ASP A 9 25.70 16.04 -21.76
CA ASP A 9 25.39 17.21 -20.94
C ASP A 9 24.50 16.84 -19.75
N PRO A 10 24.72 17.42 -18.57
CA PRO A 10 24.01 17.05 -17.33
C PRO A 10 22.49 17.25 -17.41
N MET A 11 22.03 18.13 -18.30
CA MET A 11 20.61 18.39 -18.56
C MET A 11 19.90 17.18 -19.19
N THR A 12 20.57 16.48 -20.11
CA THR A 12 20.03 15.29 -20.80
C THR A 12 19.94 14.09 -19.86
N VAL A 13 20.90 13.97 -18.92
CA VAL A 13 20.88 12.95 -17.87
C VAL A 13 19.72 13.18 -16.90
N TYR A 14 19.46 14.43 -16.52
CA TYR A 14 18.35 14.79 -15.64
C TYR A 14 16.99 14.49 -16.27
N PHE A 15 16.82 14.79 -17.56
CA PHE A 15 15.57 14.52 -18.27
C PHE A 15 15.27 13.01 -18.32
N LEU A 16 16.26 12.17 -18.63
CA LEU A 16 16.10 10.70 -18.66
C LEU A 16 15.81 10.08 -17.28
N LEU A 17 16.37 10.64 -16.20
CA LEU A 17 16.08 10.22 -14.82
C LEU A 17 14.64 10.55 -14.40
N CYS A 18 14.09 11.68 -14.85
CA CYS A 18 12.72 12.06 -14.52
C CYS A 18 11.68 11.20 -15.24
N PHE A 19 11.92 10.81 -16.50
CA PHE A 19 10.97 9.94 -17.24
C PHE A 19 11.00 8.49 -16.75
N SER A 20 12.14 7.98 -16.31
CA SER A 20 12.24 6.64 -15.71
C SER A 20 11.59 6.53 -14.33
N ALA A 21 11.48 7.65 -13.60
CA ALA A 21 10.70 7.72 -12.36
C ALA A 21 9.17 7.72 -12.60
N LEU A 22 8.72 8.16 -13.78
CA LEU A 22 7.29 8.19 -14.14
C LEU A 22 6.78 6.87 -14.75
N THR A 23 7.68 6.00 -15.19
CA THR A 23 7.37 4.64 -15.65
C THR A 23 7.57 3.62 -14.54
N SER A 24 7.05 3.90 -13.35
CA SER A 24 6.87 2.89 -12.29
C SER A 24 5.37 2.64 -12.10
N PRO A 25 4.94 1.38 -12.05
CA PRO A 25 3.91 0.87 -12.95
C PRO A 25 2.51 1.26 -12.48
N LEU A 26 1.66 1.67 -13.43
CA LEU A 26 0.21 1.71 -13.27
C LEU A 26 -0.41 0.34 -12.84
N GLY A 27 0.40 -0.71 -12.68
CA GLY A 27 0.03 -2.01 -12.12
C GLY A 27 0.23 -2.19 -10.61
N ALA A 28 1.00 -1.33 -9.92
CA ALA A 28 1.33 -1.53 -8.49
C ALA A 28 0.15 -1.22 -7.53
N CYS A 29 -0.81 -0.40 -7.95
CA CYS A 29 -1.94 -0.06 -7.09
C CYS A 29 -2.97 -1.20 -6.97
N LYS A 30 -2.85 -2.30 -7.73
CA LYS A 30 -3.81 -3.41 -7.65
C LYS A 30 -3.72 -4.18 -6.32
N ALA A 31 -2.54 -4.30 -5.73
CA ALA A 31 -2.33 -5.16 -4.55
C ALA A 31 -2.67 -4.45 -3.22
N CYS A 32 -2.36 -3.16 -3.09
CA CYS A 32 -2.45 -2.43 -1.82
C CYS A 32 -3.28 -1.15 -1.94
N CYS A 33 -4.53 -1.30 -2.38
CA CYS A 33 -5.51 -0.22 -2.49
C CYS A 33 -6.23 0.10 -1.16
N GLY A 34 -5.99 -0.67 -0.11
CA GLY A 34 -6.64 -0.52 1.19
C GLY A 34 -5.90 0.43 2.12
N SER A 35 -6.59 0.96 3.13
CA SER A 35 -5.93 1.74 4.20
C SER A 35 -5.43 0.83 5.33
N CYS A 36 -4.19 1.06 5.79
CA CYS A 36 -3.65 0.44 7.00
C CYS A 36 -4.11 1.14 8.28
N THR A 37 -4.67 2.35 8.17
CA THR A 37 -5.24 3.05 9.32
C THR A 37 -6.65 2.56 9.56
N LYS A 38 -6.89 2.01 10.76
CA LYS A 38 -8.22 1.55 11.15
C LYS A 38 -9.19 2.74 11.32
N PRO A 39 -10.29 2.82 10.58
CA PRO A 39 -11.28 3.88 10.76
C PRO A 39 -12.13 3.65 12.03
N SER A 40 -12.68 4.73 12.58
CA SER A 40 -13.46 4.73 13.83
C SER A 40 -14.73 3.87 13.76
N CYS A 41 -15.29 3.72 12.56
CA CYS A 41 -16.46 2.88 12.29
C CYS A 41 -16.20 1.37 12.49
N LEU A 42 -14.93 0.92 12.45
CA LEU A 42 -14.49 -0.48 12.54
C LEU A 42 -13.87 -0.72 13.91
N ASN A 43 -14.74 -0.87 14.90
CA ASN A 43 -14.40 -0.85 16.32
C ASN A 43 -14.78 -2.15 17.05
N ARG A 44 -15.61 -3.02 16.45
CA ARG A 44 -15.87 -4.36 17.01
C ARG A 44 -14.86 -5.39 16.51
N PRO A 45 -14.32 -6.27 17.38
CA PRO A 45 -13.52 -7.40 16.93
C PRO A 45 -14.34 -8.32 15.99
N GLY A 46 -13.68 -8.83 14.95
CA GLY A 46 -14.32 -9.52 13.81
C GLY A 46 -14.26 -11.06 13.86
N GLY A 47 -15.18 -11.68 13.11
CA GLY A 47 -15.35 -13.14 12.95
C GLY A 47 -16.42 -13.52 11.91
N GLY A 48 -16.29 -13.08 10.66
CA GLY A 48 -17.17 -13.48 9.52
C GLY A 48 -17.42 -12.39 8.47
N PRO A 49 -18.49 -12.46 7.63
CA PRO A 49 -18.42 -12.07 6.22
C PRO A 49 -18.18 -10.58 5.90
N SER A 50 -18.40 -9.67 6.85
CA SER A 50 -18.19 -8.22 6.67
C SER A 50 -16.98 -7.69 7.44
N GLU A 51 -16.12 -8.58 7.92
CA GLU A 51 -14.90 -8.18 8.62
C GLU A 51 -13.85 -7.61 7.66
N ARG A 52 -13.05 -6.69 8.19
CA ARG A 52 -11.95 -6.03 7.49
C ARG A 52 -10.72 -6.08 8.36
N TYR A 53 -9.56 -6.25 7.73
CA TYR A 53 -8.31 -6.49 8.43
C TYR A 53 -7.47 -5.22 8.51
N PHE A 54 -7.01 -4.90 9.73
CA PHE A 54 -6.14 -3.76 10.00
C PHE A 54 -5.05 -4.16 11.00
N PRO A 55 -3.89 -3.49 10.98
CA PRO A 55 -2.88 -3.61 12.04
C PRO A 55 -3.51 -3.38 13.42
N HIS A 56 -3.24 -4.28 14.37
CA HIS A 56 -3.54 -4.06 15.77
C HIS A 56 -2.73 -2.86 16.28
N LYS A 57 -3.22 -2.20 17.33
CA LYS A 57 -2.49 -1.13 18.03
C LYS A 57 -1.08 -1.54 18.45
N ASP A 58 -0.85 -2.81 18.74
CA ASP A 58 0.45 -3.36 19.14
C ASP A 58 1.42 -3.49 17.98
N GLY A 59 0.99 -3.25 16.74
CA GLY A 59 1.86 -3.34 15.56
C GLY A 59 2.36 -4.75 15.25
N LYS A 60 1.90 -5.81 15.93
CA LYS A 60 2.45 -7.16 15.71
C LYS A 60 1.68 -7.99 14.70
N GLN A 61 0.40 -7.68 14.50
CA GLN A 61 -0.51 -8.51 13.71
C GLN A 61 -1.64 -7.70 13.08
N CYS A 62 -2.15 -8.21 11.96
CA CYS A 62 -3.43 -7.78 11.43
C CYS A 62 -4.57 -8.52 12.13
N THR A 63 -5.57 -7.76 12.56
CA THR A 63 -6.75 -8.23 13.29
C THR A 63 -8.01 -7.89 12.52
N ALA A 64 -9.01 -8.77 12.57
CA ALA A 64 -10.31 -8.56 11.96
C ALA A 64 -11.14 -7.58 12.80
N TYR A 65 -11.77 -6.62 12.13
CA TYR A 65 -12.72 -5.68 12.72
C TYR A 65 -14.01 -5.63 11.90
N ARG A 66 -15.12 -5.31 12.57
CA ARG A 66 -16.44 -5.17 11.94
C ARG A 66 -17.10 -3.84 12.31
N PRO A 67 -17.96 -3.33 11.42
CA PRO A 67 -18.70 -2.12 11.71
C PRO A 67 -19.68 -2.36 12.86
N SER A 68 -19.79 -1.40 13.78
CA SER A 68 -20.74 -1.49 14.89
C SER A 68 -22.19 -1.32 14.43
N SER A 69 -22.41 -0.50 13.40
CA SER A 69 -23.70 -0.28 12.75
C SER A 69 -23.48 0.21 11.32
N GLY A 70 -24.36 -0.21 10.40
CA GLY A 70 -24.37 0.24 9.01
C GLY A 70 -23.16 -0.21 8.17
N ILE A 71 -23.03 0.43 7.00
CA ILE A 71 -21.95 0.17 6.04
C ILE A 71 -20.82 1.16 6.34
N CYS A 72 -19.65 0.67 6.74
CA CYS A 72 -18.47 1.51 6.75
C CYS A 72 -17.91 1.64 5.34
N LYS A 73 -17.94 2.86 4.80
CA LYS A 73 -17.45 3.18 3.46
C LYS A 73 -15.92 3.26 3.45
N GLY A 74 -15.31 2.70 2.40
CA GLY A 74 -13.88 2.77 2.18
C GLY A 74 -13.35 1.49 1.53
N LYS A 75 -12.10 1.56 1.04
CA LYS A 75 -11.37 0.38 0.59
C LYS A 75 -10.55 -0.16 1.77
N PHE A 76 -10.86 -1.38 2.17
CA PHE A 76 -10.25 -2.05 3.30
C PHE A 76 -9.90 -3.48 2.93
N TYR A 77 -8.86 -4.02 3.55
CA TYR A 77 -8.40 -5.38 3.29
C TYR A 77 -9.43 -6.41 3.73
N ALA A 78 -9.77 -7.33 2.82
CA ALA A 78 -10.74 -8.39 3.09
C ALA A 78 -10.10 -9.60 3.78
N THR A 79 -8.77 -9.76 3.65
CA THR A 79 -8.03 -10.88 4.23
C THR A 79 -6.87 -10.41 5.12
N LYS A 80 -6.50 -11.27 6.08
CA LYS A 80 -5.32 -11.07 6.92
C LYS A 80 -4.04 -10.95 6.08
N THR A 81 -3.92 -11.79 5.06
CA THR A 81 -2.75 -11.86 4.18
C THR A 81 -2.55 -10.57 3.39
N GLU A 82 -3.62 -9.98 2.85
CA GLU A 82 -3.53 -8.68 2.18
C GLU A 82 -3.08 -7.58 3.14
N CYS A 83 -3.67 -7.52 4.34
CA CYS A 83 -3.26 -6.56 5.37
C CYS A 83 -1.78 -6.75 5.74
N GLN A 84 -1.32 -7.98 5.95
CA GLN A 84 0.08 -8.25 6.28
C GLN A 84 1.05 -7.91 5.15
N SER A 85 0.65 -8.15 3.90
CA SER A 85 1.47 -7.85 2.73
C SER A 85 1.60 -6.34 2.51
N CYS A 86 0.51 -5.60 2.70
CA CYS A 86 0.43 -4.17 2.39
C CYS A 86 0.78 -3.25 3.56
N CYS A 87 0.56 -3.71 4.79
CA CYS A 87 0.81 -2.92 6.00
C CYS A 87 2.10 -3.35 6.72
N LYS A 88 3.08 -3.93 6.02
CA LYS A 88 4.36 -4.34 6.62
C LYS A 88 5.03 -3.22 7.40
N SER A 89 4.98 -1.98 6.92
CA SER A 89 5.54 -0.82 7.62
C SER A 89 4.82 -0.47 8.93
N TYR A 90 3.60 -0.94 9.13
CA TYR A 90 2.84 -0.83 10.38
C TYR A 90 3.03 -2.04 11.29
N LEU A 91 3.68 -3.09 10.77
CA LEU A 91 3.92 -4.32 11.49
C LEU A 91 5.40 -4.39 11.90
N SER A 92 5.75 -3.95 13.11
CA SER A 92 7.12 -3.90 13.63
C SER A 92 7.29 -4.68 14.92
#